data_AF-A0A524DKJ6-F1
#
_entry.id   AF-A0A524DKJ6-F1
#
_cell.length_a   1.000
_cell.length_b   1.000
_cell.length_c   1.000
_cell.angle_alpha   90.00
_cell.angle_beta   90.00
_cell.angle_gamma   90.00
#
_symmetry.space_group_name_H-M   'P 1'
#
loop_
_entity.id
_entity.type
_entity.pdbx_description
1 polymer ?
#
loop_
_entity_poly.entity_id
_entity_poly.type
_entity_poly.pdbx_seq_one_letter_code
_entity_poly.pdbx_strand_id
1 'polypeptide(L)'
;MNSFFNLQVLPLIIFCQVRNIIPIIIHEVSYNPDTGKNLAFLHVLYDRIENITITLKYSNLFKGKTMEIKNENQRLMLKYQILDHGFVFKNI
;
A
#
# COMPACT_ATOMS: atom_id res chain seq x y z
N MET A 1 -1.06 -20.07 7.78
CA MET A 1 -0.93 -18.81 7.01
C MET A 1 0.34 -18.00 7.32
N ASN A 2 1.05 -18.21 8.43
CA ASN A 2 2.26 -17.44 8.78
C ASN A 2 3.59 -17.91 8.15
N SER A 3 3.63 -19.07 7.48
CA SER A 3 4.88 -19.65 6.96
C SER A 3 5.45 -18.85 5.78
N PHE A 4 4.63 -18.48 4.80
CA PHE A 4 5.06 -17.63 3.69
C PHE A 4 5.66 -16.30 4.17
N PHE A 5 5.06 -15.70 5.20
CA PHE A 5 5.54 -14.46 5.79
C PHE A 5 6.91 -14.60 6.47
N ASN A 6 7.04 -15.54 7.41
CA ASN A 6 8.28 -15.72 8.16
C ASN A 6 9.43 -16.25 7.30
N LEU A 7 9.12 -17.03 6.26
CA LEU A 7 10.11 -17.70 5.44
C LEU A 7 10.48 -16.93 4.17
N GLN A 8 9.64 -15.99 3.71
CA GLN A 8 9.89 -15.27 2.46
C GLN A 8 9.85 -13.75 2.63
N VAL A 9 8.72 -13.19 3.07
CA VAL A 9 8.53 -11.73 3.09
C VAL A 9 9.45 -11.04 4.08
N LEU A 10 9.52 -11.52 5.32
CA LEU A 10 10.37 -10.91 6.33
C LEU A 10 11.88 -11.03 5.99
N PRO A 11 12.40 -12.20 5.57
CA PRO A 11 13.78 -12.31 5.07
C PRO A 11 14.08 -11.36 3.91
N LEU A 12 13.15 -11.19 2.98
CA LEU A 12 13.30 -10.25 1.86
C LEU A 12 13.41 -8.80 2.35
N ILE A 13 12.53 -8.37 3.24
CA ILE A 13 12.56 -7.01 3.83
C ILE A 13 13.91 -6.77 4.52
N ILE A 14 14.37 -7.72 5.34
CA ILE A 14 15.66 -7.63 6.04
C ILE A 14 16.81 -7.57 5.04
N PHE A 15 16.81 -8.43 4.02
CA PHE A 15 17.83 -8.43 2.97
C PHE A 15 17.91 -7.09 2.24
N CYS A 16 16.76 -6.52 1.87
CA CYS A 16 16.68 -5.22 1.21
C CYS A 16 17.22 -4.11 2.12
N GLN A 17 16.85 -4.11 3.40
CA GLN A 17 17.32 -3.12 4.38
C GLN A 17 18.84 -3.16 4.55
N VAL A 18 19.43 -4.36 4.72
CA VAL A 18 20.89 -4.52 4.86
C VAL A 18 21.66 -4.04 3.61
N ARG A 19 21.03 -4.09 2.43
CA ARG A 19 21.67 -3.69 1.16
C ARG A 19 21.26 -2.31 0.66
N ASN A 20 20.53 -1.52 1.45
CA ASN A 20 19.98 -0.23 1.03
C ASN A 20 19.14 -0.31 -0.26
N ILE A 21 18.42 -1.41 -0.44
CA ILE A 21 17.46 -1.61 -1.53
C ILE A 21 16.09 -1.18 -1.02
N ILE A 22 15.35 -0.41 -1.82
CA ILE A 22 13.97 0.01 -1.50
C ILE A 22 13.01 -1.05 -2.06
N PRO A 23 12.38 -1.90 -1.22
CA PRO A 23 11.42 -2.88 -1.70
C PRO A 23 10.08 -2.21 -2.03
N ILE A 24 9.54 -2.51 -3.21
CA ILE A 24 8.16 -2.16 -3.59
C ILE A 24 7.34 -3.44 -3.53
N ILE A 25 6.39 -3.51 -2.59
CA ILE A 25 5.52 -4.67 -2.41
C ILE A 25 4.12 -4.31 -2.88
N ILE A 26 3.64 -5.02 -3.90
CA ILE A 26 2.28 -4.89 -4.42
C ILE A 26 1.48 -6.07 -3.88
N HIS A 27 0.39 -5.80 -3.19
CA HIS A 27 -0.50 -6.82 -2.66
C HIS A 27 -1.95 -6.37 -2.76
N GLU A 28 -2.85 -7.34 -2.73
CA GLU A 28 -4.28 -7.08 -2.72
C GLU A 28 -4.76 -6.61 -1.33
N VAL A 29 -5.91 -5.95 -1.31
CA VAL A 29 -6.65 -5.63 -0.08
C VAL A 29 -7.91 -6.48 -0.06
N SER A 30 -8.25 -7.03 1.11
CA SER A 30 -9.43 -7.86 1.28
C SER A 30 -10.36 -7.24 2.31
N TYR A 31 -11.67 -7.38 2.10
CA TYR A 31 -12.67 -6.96 3.08
C TYR A 31 -12.62 -7.89 4.28
N ASN A 32 -12.37 -7.34 5.46
CA ASN A 32 -12.46 -8.05 6.73
C ASN A 32 -13.87 -7.83 7.32
N PRO A 33 -14.71 -8.88 7.41
CA PRO A 33 -16.09 -8.74 7.88
C PRO A 33 -16.19 -8.41 9.38
N ASP A 34 -15.24 -8.87 10.20
CA ASP A 34 -15.24 -8.64 11.65
C ASP A 34 -15.00 -7.16 11.99
N THR A 35 -14.19 -6.48 11.17
CA THR A 35 -13.83 -5.06 11.37
C THR A 35 -14.60 -4.10 10.46
N GLY A 36 -15.34 -4.62 9.48
CA GLY A 36 -16.04 -3.82 8.47
C GLY A 36 -15.12 -2.99 7.58
N LYS A 37 -13.83 -3.33 7.49
CA LYS A 37 -12.80 -2.55 6.81
C LYS A 37 -12.08 -3.37 5.76
N ASN A 38 -11.65 -2.71 4.69
CA ASN A 38 -10.66 -3.28 3.77
C ASN A 38 -9.29 -3.24 4.45
N LEU A 39 -8.66 -4.39 4.59
CA LEU A 39 -7.34 -4.53 5.18
C LEU A 39 -6.34 -4.99 4.13
N ALA A 40 -5.15 -4.42 4.20
CA ALA A 40 -3.98 -4.95 3.52
C ALA A 40 -3.74 -6.39 3.96
N PHE A 41 -3.40 -7.25 2.99
CA PHE A 41 -2.76 -8.53 3.32
C PHE A 41 -1.56 -8.25 4.23
N LEU A 42 -1.48 -8.91 5.38
CA LEU A 42 -0.42 -8.68 6.40
C LEU A 42 -0.37 -7.26 6.99
N HIS A 43 -1.50 -6.54 7.10
CA HIS A 43 -1.56 -5.20 7.69
C HIS A 43 -0.78 -5.05 9.02
N VAL A 44 -0.80 -6.05 9.92
CA VAL A 44 -0.07 -6.01 11.19
C VAL A 44 1.45 -5.82 11.04
N LEU A 45 2.06 -6.38 9.98
CA LEU A 45 3.49 -6.14 9.70
C LEU A 45 3.70 -4.71 9.25
N TYR A 46 2.93 -4.29 8.25
CA TYR A 46 3.06 -2.96 7.66
C TYR A 46 2.73 -1.85 8.67
N ASP A 47 1.90 -2.12 9.67
CA ASP A 47 1.65 -1.19 10.76
C ASP A 47 2.84 -1.07 11.74
N ARG A 48 3.81 -1.99 11.70
CA ARG A 48 4.96 -2.05 12.63
C ARG A 48 6.30 -1.67 12.01
N ILE A 49 6.38 -1.54 10.69
CA ILE A 49 7.59 -1.15 10.00
C ILE A 49 7.41 0.24 9.40
N GLU A 50 8.47 1.04 9.40
CA GLU A 50 8.45 2.34 8.72
C GLU A 50 8.29 2.09 7.21
N ASN A 51 7.18 2.54 6.65
CA ASN A 51 6.90 2.40 5.22
C ASN A 51 6.06 3.56 4.69
N ILE A 52 6.03 3.64 3.36
CA ILE A 52 5.09 4.47 2.61
C ILE A 52 4.02 3.54 2.06
N THR A 53 2.80 3.67 2.59
CA THR A 53 1.63 2.95 2.10
C THR A 53 0.98 3.76 0.98
N ILE A 54 0.82 3.14 -0.19
CA ILE A 54 0.10 3.73 -1.34
C ILE A 54 -1.18 2.92 -1.57
N THR A 55 -2.33 3.54 -1.37
CA THR A 55 -3.64 2.93 -1.59
C THR A 55 -4.29 3.51 -2.84
N LEU A 56 -4.63 2.64 -3.79
CA LEU A 56 -5.38 2.98 -4.99
C LEU A 56 -6.85 2.60 -4.77
N LYS A 57 -7.77 3.57 -4.93
CA LYS A 57 -9.21 3.35 -4.75
C LYS A 57 -10.03 4.08 -5.78
N TYR A 58 -11.22 3.56 -6.06
CA TYR A 58 -12.25 4.33 -6.74
C TYR A 58 -13.06 5.09 -5.68
N SER A 59 -13.10 6.42 -5.79
CA SER A 59 -13.85 7.27 -4.89
C SER A 59 -15.18 7.68 -5.53
N ASN A 60 -16.28 7.27 -4.90
CA ASN A 60 -17.62 7.72 -5.28
C ASN A 60 -17.82 9.22 -5.02
N LEU A 61 -17.22 9.74 -3.94
CA LEU A 61 -17.29 11.16 -3.56
C LEU A 61 -16.69 12.06 -4.65
N PHE A 62 -15.52 11.70 -5.14
CA PHE A 62 -14.79 12.47 -6.15
C PHE A 62 -15.07 12.01 -7.59
N LYS A 63 -15.98 11.04 -7.77
CA LYS A 63 -16.32 10.40 -9.04
C LYS A 63 -15.08 10.06 -9.89
N GLY A 64 -14.14 9.32 -9.31
CA GLY A 64 -12.90 8.99 -10.00
C GLY A 64 -11.92 8.16 -9.20
N LYS A 65 -10.82 7.77 -9.84
CA LYS A 65 -9.73 7.05 -9.20
C LYS A 65 -8.88 8.00 -8.35
N THR A 66 -8.67 7.63 -7.09
CA THR A 66 -7.83 8.37 -6.16
C THR A 66 -6.72 7.51 -5.60
N MET A 67 -5.57 8.13 -5.39
CA MET A 67 -4.40 7.59 -4.75
C MET A 67 -4.25 8.27 -3.40
N GLU A 68 -4.00 7.46 -2.38
CA GLU A 68 -3.70 7.92 -1.03
C GLU A 68 -2.31 7.43 -0.68
N ILE A 69 -1.42 8.38 -0.37
CA ILE A 69 -0.04 8.12 0.04
C ILE A 69 0.02 8.47 1.52
N LYS A 70 0.40 7.51 2.36
CA LYS A 70 0.46 7.67 3.81
C LYS A 70 1.80 7.16 4.34
N ASN A 71 2.40 7.92 5.25
CA ASN A 71 3.39 7.42 6.20
C ASN A 71 2.89 7.75 7.63
N GLU A 72 3.71 7.54 8.66
CA GLU A 72 3.32 7.78 10.05
C GLU A 72 2.87 9.23 10.33
N ASN A 73 3.46 10.21 9.63
CA ASN A 73 3.31 11.63 9.94
C ASN A 73 2.49 12.41 8.91
N GLN A 74 2.29 11.87 7.72
CA GLN A 74 1.77 12.58 6.57
C GLN A 74 0.81 11.73 5.77
N ARG A 75 -0.17 12.41 5.18
CA ARG A 75 -1.16 11.84 4.29
C ARG A 75 -1.36 12.79 3.12
N LEU A 76 -1.19 12.28 1.91
CA LEU A 76 -1.44 12.98 0.66
C LEU A 76 -2.51 12.23 -0.13
N MET A 77 -3.41 12.98 -0.76
CA MET A 77 -4.47 12.42 -1.60
C MET A 77 -4.46 13.07 -2.97
N LEU A 78 -4.45 12.25 -4.01
CA LEU A 78 -4.35 12.67 -5.41
C LEU A 78 -5.46 12.00 -6.21
N LYS A 79 -5.99 12.68 -7.23
CA LYS A 79 -6.70 12.03 -8.33
C LYS A 79 -5.67 11.49 -9.31
N TYR A 80 -5.95 10.34 -9.92
CA TYR A 80 -5.10 9.82 -10.98
C TYR A 80 -5.90 9.28 -12.17
N GLN A 81 -5.26 9.28 -13.33
CA GLN A 81 -5.70 8.59 -14.54
C GLN A 81 -4.57 7.67 -15.00
N ILE A 82 -4.95 6.50 -15.53
CA ILE A 82 -4.02 5.57 -16.17
C ILE A 82 -4.16 5.78 -17.67
N LEU A 83 -3.06 6.15 -18.33
CA LEU A 83 -2.93 6.29 -19.77
C LEU A 83 -1.93 5.24 -20.27
N ASP A 84 -1.81 5.09 -21.59
CA ASP A 84 -0.92 4.09 -22.21
C ASP A 84 0.56 4.29 -21.85
N HIS A 85 0.95 5.52 -21.48
CA HIS A 85 2.30 5.88 -21.07
C HIS A 85 2.47 6.04 -19.56
N GLY A 86 1.50 5.60 -18.75
CA GLY A 86 1.60 5.57 -17.30
C GLY A 86 0.54 6.41 -16.57
N PHE A 87 0.92 7.05 -15.47
CA PHE A 87 -0.01 7.75 -14.58
C PHE A 87 0.04 9.27 -14.75
N VAL A 88 -1.13 9.90 -14.79
CA VAL A 88 -1.28 11.35 -14.70
C VAL A 88 -1.96 11.70 -13.38
N PHE A 89 -1.35 12.59 -12.60
CA PHE A 89 -1.80 12.97 -11.26
C PHE A 89 -2.38 14.38 -11.22
N LYS A 90 -3.39 14.59 -10.38
CA LYS A 90 -3.96 15.91 -10.07
C LYS A 90 -4.24 16.01 -8.57
N ASN A 91 -3.90 17.14 -7.95
CA ASN A 91 -4.26 17.38 -6.56
C ASN A 91 -5.79 17.43 -6.39
N ILE A 92 -6.26 17.02 -5.22
CA ILE A 92 -7.68 17.10 -4.82
C ILE A 92 -7.90 18.41 -4.06
#